data_AF-A0A9P3ZN09-F1
#
_entry.id   AF-A0A9P3ZN09-F1
#
_cell.length_a   1.000
_cell.length_b   1.000
_cell.length_c   1.000
_cell.angle_alpha   90.00
_cell.angle_beta   90.00
_cell.angle_gamma   90.00
#
_symmetry.space_group_name_H-M   'P 1'
#
loop_
_entity.id
_entity.type
_entity.pdbx_description
1 polymer ?
#
loop_
_entity_poly.entity_id
_entity_poly.type
_entity_poly.pdbx_seq_one_letter_code
_entity_poly.pdbx_strand_id
1 'polypeptide(L)'
;MGLFQDQTSSLSEIKRLAALVMDPSRRDEIGPDQWPLAMIAYGLVTCNEKNRQAEGIEIYRTFQSCCAPDARKKCALQLAAFIRQRKGDGWRALLPFAMTDELADIRRQAAFLIYTLAAPEREERFPGIAGLADIICAAPLPGQAGMSPALDALMSLGDLRFAPYLASISKKLSPDRLAELLEGTEAIPTELGCNWLLDILDEHAELSSTVARVLAAMPGRAGEVLDVVIPVPSWQFTNSAVQPLHSWSIPEYGLRMKDRLAQKLAPEDRETVTQAWS
;
A
#
# COMPACT_ATOMS: atom_id res chain seq x y z
N MET A 1 7.39 -15.82 -25.20
CA MET A 1 6.55 -16.00 -26.42
C MET A 1 5.09 -15.95 -26.02
N GLY A 2 4.27 -15.25 -26.80
CA GLY A 2 3.02 -14.62 -26.37
C GLY A 2 1.91 -15.56 -25.92
N LEU A 3 1.36 -15.29 -24.74
CA LEU A 3 0.25 -16.02 -24.11
C LEU A 3 -1.14 -15.73 -24.73
N PHE A 4 -1.24 -14.97 -25.82
CA PHE A 4 -2.51 -14.47 -26.33
C PHE A 4 -2.57 -14.41 -27.87
N GLN A 5 -2.38 -15.55 -28.52
CA GLN A 5 -2.64 -15.67 -29.97
C GLN A 5 -4.06 -16.16 -30.31
N ASP A 6 -4.94 -16.39 -29.33
CA ASP A 6 -6.31 -16.84 -29.60
C ASP A 6 -7.32 -16.18 -28.62
N GLN A 7 -8.00 -15.11 -29.08
CA GLN A 7 -8.77 -14.21 -28.21
C GLN A 7 -10.10 -14.81 -27.69
N THR A 8 -10.65 -15.82 -28.36
CA THR A 8 -11.88 -16.52 -27.91
C THR A 8 -11.58 -17.63 -26.91
N SER A 9 -10.52 -18.42 -27.14
CA SER A 9 -10.02 -19.46 -26.23
C SER A 9 -9.57 -18.87 -24.88
N SER A 10 -8.93 -17.70 -24.90
CA SER A 10 -8.47 -17.03 -23.68
C SER A 10 -9.60 -16.50 -22.80
N LEU A 11 -10.71 -16.02 -23.37
CA LEU A 11 -11.87 -15.55 -22.59
C LEU A 11 -12.67 -16.70 -21.96
N SER A 12 -12.84 -17.82 -22.66
CA SER A 12 -13.47 -19.02 -22.08
C SER A 12 -12.66 -19.57 -20.92
N GLU A 13 -11.32 -19.54 -21.04
CA GLU A 13 -10.43 -20.03 -20.00
C GLU A 13 -10.42 -19.14 -18.75
N ILE A 14 -10.42 -17.80 -18.92
CA ILE A 14 -10.55 -16.85 -17.81
C ILE A 14 -11.87 -17.09 -17.06
N LYS A 15 -13.00 -17.24 -17.76
CA LYS A 15 -14.29 -17.51 -17.12
C LYS A 15 -14.31 -18.85 -16.39
N ARG A 16 -13.73 -19.90 -16.99
CA ARG A 16 -13.60 -21.23 -16.39
C ARG A 16 -12.80 -21.16 -15.08
N LEU A 17 -11.61 -20.55 -15.12
CA LEU A 17 -10.75 -20.44 -13.94
C LEU A 17 -11.38 -19.58 -12.84
N ALA A 18 -11.99 -18.45 -13.19
CA ALA A 18 -12.70 -17.64 -12.21
C ALA A 18 -13.84 -18.43 -11.53
N ALA A 19 -14.60 -19.21 -12.28
CA ALA A 19 -15.66 -20.07 -11.73
C ALA A 19 -15.11 -21.14 -10.78
N LEU A 20 -13.97 -21.76 -11.11
CA LEU A 20 -13.30 -22.73 -10.23
C LEU A 20 -12.80 -22.07 -8.93
N VAL A 21 -12.26 -20.85 -9.00
CA VAL A 21 -11.78 -20.13 -7.81
C VAL A 21 -12.94 -19.76 -6.88
N MET A 22 -14.06 -19.32 -7.45
CA MET A 22 -15.26 -18.91 -6.70
C MET A 22 -16.06 -20.09 -6.13
N ASP A 23 -15.80 -21.33 -6.55
CA ASP A 23 -16.44 -22.53 -6.02
C ASP A 23 -15.46 -23.30 -5.11
N PRO A 24 -15.58 -23.18 -3.77
CA PRO A 24 -14.68 -23.86 -2.83
C PRO A 24 -14.55 -25.37 -3.05
N SER A 25 -15.62 -26.02 -3.54
CA SER A 25 -15.65 -27.47 -3.74
C SER A 25 -14.85 -27.95 -4.95
N ARG A 26 -14.41 -27.01 -5.81
CA ARG A 26 -13.74 -27.29 -7.07
C ARG A 26 -12.35 -26.65 -7.18
N ARG A 27 -11.86 -26.02 -6.10
CA ARG A 27 -10.54 -25.35 -6.09
C ARG A 27 -9.38 -26.34 -6.25
N ASP A 28 -9.57 -27.59 -5.86
CA ASP A 28 -8.64 -28.69 -6.06
C ASP A 28 -8.50 -29.11 -7.53
N GLU A 29 -9.45 -28.74 -8.40
CA GLU A 29 -9.32 -28.89 -9.86
C GLU A 29 -8.28 -27.90 -10.46
N ILE A 30 -7.85 -26.89 -9.71
CA ILE A 30 -6.86 -25.89 -10.17
C ILE A 30 -5.45 -26.43 -9.87
N GLY A 31 -4.72 -26.75 -10.94
CA GLY A 31 -3.32 -27.17 -10.81
C GLY A 31 -2.42 -26.07 -10.23
N PRO A 32 -1.31 -26.42 -9.53
CA PRO A 32 -0.36 -25.45 -8.96
C PRO A 32 0.09 -24.36 -9.94
N ASP A 33 0.36 -24.72 -11.20
CA ASP A 33 0.81 -23.78 -12.24
C ASP A 33 -0.32 -22.89 -12.80
N GLN A 34 -1.59 -23.26 -12.59
CA GLN A 34 -2.76 -22.50 -13.07
C GLN A 34 -3.20 -21.42 -12.10
N TRP A 35 -2.82 -21.55 -10.82
CA TRP A 35 -3.21 -20.65 -9.74
C TRP A 35 -2.90 -19.16 -9.99
N PRO A 36 -1.75 -18.76 -10.56
CA PRO A 36 -1.50 -17.36 -10.91
C PRO A 36 -2.53 -16.80 -11.90
N LEU A 37 -2.85 -17.54 -12.97
CA LEU A 37 -3.85 -17.11 -13.95
C LEU A 37 -5.26 -17.13 -13.35
N ALA A 38 -5.56 -18.12 -12.50
CA ALA A 38 -6.83 -18.23 -11.82
C ALA A 38 -7.07 -17.05 -10.86
N MET A 39 -6.03 -16.61 -10.15
CA MET A 39 -6.10 -15.43 -9.27
C MET A 39 -6.35 -14.14 -10.06
N ILE A 40 -5.69 -13.97 -11.21
CA ILE A 40 -5.96 -12.86 -12.13
C ILE A 40 -7.41 -12.93 -12.63
N ALA A 41 -7.87 -14.11 -13.05
CA ALA A 41 -9.22 -14.31 -13.57
C ALA A 41 -10.31 -13.97 -12.52
N TYR A 42 -10.17 -14.49 -11.30
CA TYR A 42 -11.02 -14.15 -10.17
C TYR A 42 -11.04 -12.64 -9.93
N GLY A 43 -9.84 -12.03 -9.88
CA GLY A 43 -9.69 -10.60 -9.70
C GLY A 43 -10.45 -9.80 -10.76
N LEU A 44 -10.30 -10.14 -12.03
CA LEU A 44 -10.94 -9.42 -13.15
C LEU A 44 -12.47 -9.57 -13.17
N VAL A 45 -13.01 -10.72 -12.74
CA VAL A 45 -14.46 -10.99 -12.69
C VAL A 45 -15.11 -10.27 -11.51
N THR A 46 -14.46 -10.24 -10.36
CA THR A 46 -15.01 -9.69 -9.11
C THR A 46 -14.64 -8.22 -8.86
N CYS A 47 -13.93 -7.60 -9.79
CA CYS A 47 -13.25 -6.32 -9.58
C CYS A 47 -14.14 -5.12 -9.21
N ASN A 48 -15.44 -5.19 -9.54
CA ASN A 48 -16.45 -4.18 -9.23
C ASN A 48 -17.21 -4.45 -7.93
N GLU A 49 -16.97 -5.59 -7.28
CA GLU A 49 -17.69 -6.00 -6.08
C GLU A 49 -16.97 -5.50 -4.83
N LYS A 50 -17.63 -4.61 -4.06
CA LYS A 50 -17.02 -3.95 -2.90
C LYS A 50 -16.98 -4.82 -1.63
N ASN A 51 -17.74 -5.92 -1.58
CA ASN A 51 -18.00 -6.70 -0.36
C ASN A 51 -17.36 -8.11 -0.37
N ARG A 52 -16.35 -8.34 -1.21
CA ARG A 52 -15.68 -9.66 -1.35
C ARG A 52 -14.31 -9.75 -0.68
N GLN A 53 -14.01 -8.85 0.25
CA GLN A 53 -12.70 -8.83 0.93
C GLN A 53 -12.44 -10.13 1.70
N ALA A 54 -13.43 -10.62 2.47
CA ALA A 54 -13.30 -11.87 3.23
C ALA A 54 -13.09 -13.10 2.33
N GLU A 55 -13.86 -13.22 1.25
CA GLU A 55 -13.69 -14.28 0.25
C GLU A 55 -12.32 -14.19 -0.43
N GLY A 56 -11.89 -12.97 -0.78
CA GLY A 56 -10.57 -12.72 -1.36
C GLY A 56 -9.42 -13.15 -0.45
N ILE A 57 -9.52 -12.92 0.86
CA ILE A 57 -8.52 -13.40 1.85
C ILE A 57 -8.45 -14.93 1.84
N GLU A 58 -9.59 -15.62 1.84
CA GLU A 58 -9.64 -17.08 1.84
C GLU A 58 -9.01 -17.66 0.56
N ILE A 59 -9.41 -17.17 -0.60
CA ILE A 59 -8.85 -17.58 -1.90
C ILE A 59 -7.35 -17.31 -1.96
N TYR A 60 -6.91 -16.15 -1.49
CA TYR A 60 -5.50 -15.78 -1.53
C TYR A 60 -4.63 -16.71 -0.70
N ARG A 61 -5.14 -17.22 0.43
CA ARG A 61 -4.40 -18.19 1.26
C ARG A 61 -4.19 -19.52 0.54
N THR A 62 -5.19 -20.00 -0.19
CA THR A 62 -5.04 -21.18 -1.05
C THR A 62 -4.00 -20.89 -2.14
N PHE A 63 -4.13 -19.76 -2.84
CA PHE A 63 -3.15 -19.31 -3.83
C PHE A 63 -1.72 -19.26 -3.25
N GLN A 64 -1.56 -18.69 -2.05
CA GLN A 64 -0.29 -18.59 -1.36
C GLN A 64 0.31 -19.96 -1.04
N SER A 65 -0.52 -20.92 -0.60
CA SER A 65 -0.06 -22.28 -0.31
C SER A 65 0.40 -23.05 -1.56
N CYS A 66 -0.09 -22.67 -2.74
CA CYS A 66 0.23 -23.32 -4.01
C CYS A 66 1.36 -22.63 -4.78
N CYS A 67 1.73 -21.39 -4.44
CA CYS A 67 2.63 -20.55 -5.23
C CYS A 67 3.78 -19.98 -4.42
N ALA A 68 5.01 -20.16 -4.91
CA ALA A 68 6.19 -19.54 -4.36
C ALA A 68 6.12 -18.00 -4.40
N PRO A 69 6.77 -17.29 -3.46
CA PRO A 69 6.76 -15.82 -3.39
C PRO A 69 6.99 -15.09 -4.71
N ASP A 70 7.99 -15.52 -5.49
CA ASP A 70 8.33 -14.91 -6.78
C ASP A 70 7.19 -15.02 -7.80
N ALA A 71 6.43 -16.12 -7.78
CA ALA A 71 5.26 -16.30 -8.63
C ALA A 71 4.13 -15.35 -8.22
N ARG A 72 3.92 -15.16 -6.91
CA ARG A 72 2.90 -14.23 -6.37
C ARG A 72 3.24 -12.79 -6.71
N LYS A 73 4.50 -12.39 -6.56
CA LYS A 73 5.01 -11.06 -6.96
C LYS A 73 4.80 -10.81 -8.46
N LYS A 74 5.17 -11.78 -9.32
CA LYS A 74 4.94 -11.69 -10.77
C LYS A 74 3.45 -11.61 -11.11
N CYS A 75 2.61 -12.38 -10.41
CA CYS A 75 1.15 -12.35 -10.56
C CYS A 75 0.57 -10.95 -10.28
N ALA A 76 0.96 -10.31 -9.17
CA ALA A 76 0.54 -8.95 -8.84
C ALA A 76 0.94 -7.93 -9.92
N LEU A 77 2.15 -8.04 -10.47
CA LEU A 77 2.63 -7.16 -11.55
C LEU A 77 1.91 -7.41 -12.88
N GLN A 78 1.58 -8.66 -13.20
CA GLN A 78 0.78 -8.99 -14.37
C GLN A 78 -0.64 -8.45 -14.24
N LEU A 79 -1.28 -8.62 -13.08
CA LEU A 79 -2.59 -8.05 -12.77
C LEU A 79 -2.57 -6.52 -12.90
N ALA A 80 -1.54 -5.86 -12.35
CA ALA A 80 -1.35 -4.42 -12.50
C ALA A 80 -1.23 -3.97 -13.96
N ALA A 81 -0.60 -4.76 -14.82
CA ALA A 81 -0.53 -4.47 -16.26
C ALA A 81 -1.93 -4.52 -16.91
N PHE A 82 -2.78 -5.49 -16.55
CA PHE A 82 -4.17 -5.54 -17.01
C PHE A 82 -4.98 -4.35 -16.51
N ILE A 83 -4.88 -4.01 -15.24
CA ILE A 83 -5.56 -2.85 -14.64
C ILE A 83 -5.14 -1.55 -15.36
N ARG A 84 -3.84 -1.39 -15.66
CA ARG A 84 -3.33 -0.25 -16.43
C ARG A 84 -3.95 -0.17 -17.82
N GLN A 85 -4.04 -1.30 -18.54
CA GLN A 85 -4.70 -1.35 -19.87
C GLN A 85 -6.17 -0.97 -19.79
N ARG A 86 -6.85 -1.32 -18.70
CA ARG A 86 -8.23 -0.95 -18.40
C ARG A 86 -8.37 0.41 -17.71
N LYS A 87 -7.33 1.25 -17.76
CA LYS A 87 -7.35 2.61 -17.20
C LYS A 87 -7.76 2.61 -15.72
N GLY A 88 -7.19 1.72 -14.93
CA GLY A 88 -7.41 1.65 -13.49
C GLY A 88 -8.66 0.89 -13.06
N ASP A 89 -9.51 0.50 -14.02
CA ASP A 89 -10.66 -0.34 -13.74
C ASP A 89 -10.21 -1.70 -13.21
N GLY A 90 -10.85 -2.10 -12.12
CA GLY A 90 -10.61 -3.33 -11.40
C GLY A 90 -9.40 -3.35 -10.46
N TRP A 91 -8.88 -2.19 -10.05
CA TRP A 91 -7.79 -2.08 -9.06
C TRP A 91 -8.03 -2.86 -7.76
N ARG A 92 -9.29 -3.06 -7.35
CA ARG A 92 -9.68 -3.84 -6.15
C ARG A 92 -9.22 -5.29 -6.19
N ALA A 93 -8.92 -5.83 -7.37
CA ALA A 93 -8.35 -7.17 -7.54
C ALA A 93 -6.96 -7.32 -6.85
N LEU A 94 -6.27 -6.22 -6.55
CA LEU A 94 -5.00 -6.21 -5.82
C LEU A 94 -5.18 -6.28 -4.29
N LEU A 95 -6.39 -6.06 -3.76
CA LEU A 95 -6.64 -6.05 -2.31
C LEU A 95 -6.20 -7.35 -1.61
N PRO A 96 -6.47 -8.56 -2.15
CA PRO A 96 -6.02 -9.79 -1.49
C PRO A 96 -4.51 -9.86 -1.32
N PHE A 97 -3.73 -9.35 -2.29
CA PHE A 97 -2.27 -9.26 -2.19
C PHE A 97 -1.84 -8.29 -1.08
N ALA A 98 -2.46 -7.11 -1.00
CA ALA A 98 -2.14 -6.09 -0.01
C ALA A 98 -2.53 -6.50 1.42
N MET A 99 -3.57 -7.33 1.55
CA MET A 99 -4.19 -7.68 2.84
C MET A 99 -3.75 -9.03 3.39
N THR A 100 -3.22 -9.94 2.58
CA THR A 100 -3.13 -11.36 2.97
C THR A 100 -1.75 -11.99 2.80
N ASP A 101 -0.93 -11.52 1.85
CA ASP A 101 0.36 -12.17 1.60
C ASP A 101 1.20 -12.20 2.87
N GLU A 102 1.88 -13.31 3.17
CA GLU A 102 2.77 -13.40 4.33
C GLU A 102 3.95 -12.43 4.26
N LEU A 103 4.43 -12.11 3.05
CA LEU A 103 5.59 -11.24 2.86
C LEU A 103 5.18 -9.76 2.82
N ALA A 104 5.75 -8.97 3.73
CA ALA A 104 5.51 -7.54 3.83
C ALA A 104 5.80 -6.81 2.51
N ASP A 105 6.87 -7.18 1.81
CA ASP A 105 7.25 -6.58 0.52
C ASP A 105 6.19 -6.73 -0.57
N ILE A 106 5.52 -7.89 -0.64
CA ILE A 106 4.45 -8.12 -1.61
C ILE A 106 3.23 -7.27 -1.23
N ARG A 107 2.87 -7.25 0.07
CA ARG A 107 1.78 -6.40 0.57
C ARG A 107 2.02 -4.93 0.28
N ARG A 108 3.24 -4.46 0.55
CA ARG A 108 3.70 -3.10 0.30
C ARG A 108 3.64 -2.73 -1.18
N GLN A 109 4.13 -3.62 -2.05
CA GLN A 109 4.08 -3.41 -3.51
C GLN A 109 2.63 -3.36 -4.00
N ALA A 110 1.76 -4.25 -3.54
CA ALA A 110 0.34 -4.26 -3.89
C ALA A 110 -0.36 -2.97 -3.43
N ALA A 111 -0.06 -2.48 -2.22
CA ALA A 111 -0.58 -1.20 -1.73
C ALA A 111 -0.15 -0.03 -2.63
N PHE A 112 1.13 0.05 -2.99
CA PHE A 112 1.62 1.07 -3.93
C PHE A 112 0.91 1.00 -5.30
N LEU A 113 0.70 -0.20 -5.83
CA LEU A 113 -0.03 -0.39 -7.09
C LEU A 113 -1.49 0.09 -6.97
N ILE A 114 -2.16 -0.19 -5.84
CA ILE A 114 -3.52 0.30 -5.57
C ILE A 114 -3.54 1.83 -5.55
N TYR A 115 -2.64 2.47 -4.79
CA TYR A 115 -2.55 3.92 -4.68
C TYR A 115 -2.38 4.62 -6.02
N THR A 116 -1.63 4.00 -6.93
CA THR A 116 -1.20 4.63 -8.18
C THR A 116 -2.00 4.19 -9.41
N LEU A 117 -2.79 3.11 -9.34
CA LEU A 117 -3.56 2.62 -10.49
C LEU A 117 -5.05 2.93 -10.41
N ALA A 118 -5.62 3.08 -9.22
CA ALA A 118 -7.06 3.24 -9.05
C ALA A 118 -7.61 4.39 -9.92
N ALA A 119 -8.66 4.10 -10.68
CA ALA A 119 -9.33 5.11 -11.50
C ALA A 119 -10.06 6.12 -10.59
N PRO A 120 -9.97 7.44 -10.85
CA PRO A 120 -10.67 8.46 -10.07
C PRO A 120 -12.19 8.31 -10.21
N GLU A 121 -12.91 8.58 -9.13
CA GLU A 121 -14.38 8.64 -9.07
C GLU A 121 -14.82 10.12 -9.01
N ARG A 122 -16.11 10.41 -9.23
CA ARG A 122 -16.62 11.79 -9.27
C ARG A 122 -16.43 12.52 -7.93
N GLU A 123 -16.62 11.80 -6.83
CA GLU A 123 -16.53 12.32 -5.47
C GLU A 123 -15.17 12.09 -4.81
N GLU A 124 -14.38 11.15 -5.33
CA GLU A 124 -13.10 10.73 -4.73
C GLU A 124 -12.00 10.73 -5.79
N ARG A 125 -11.04 11.65 -5.63
CA ARG A 125 -9.94 11.86 -6.59
C ARG A 125 -8.90 10.73 -6.51
N PHE A 126 -8.66 10.17 -5.34
CA PHE A 126 -7.67 9.12 -5.11
C PHE A 126 -8.31 7.85 -4.48
N PRO A 127 -9.19 7.11 -5.19
CA PRO A 127 -9.97 6.03 -4.60
C PRO A 127 -9.14 4.87 -4.04
N GLY A 128 -7.95 4.61 -4.60
CA GLY A 128 -7.04 3.60 -4.08
C GLY A 128 -6.48 3.97 -2.71
N ILE A 129 -6.15 5.26 -2.51
CA ILE A 129 -5.66 5.78 -1.22
C ILE A 129 -6.79 5.79 -0.20
N ALA A 130 -7.96 6.33 -0.58
CA ALA A 130 -9.15 6.34 0.26
C ALA A 130 -9.54 4.93 0.72
N GLY A 131 -9.63 3.99 -0.23
CA GLY A 131 -10.04 2.62 0.04
C GLY A 131 -9.10 1.86 0.97
N LEU A 132 -7.78 2.00 0.80
CA LEU A 132 -6.82 1.39 1.73
C LEU A 132 -6.75 2.12 3.07
N ALA A 133 -6.92 3.44 3.13
CA ALA A 133 -7.04 4.17 4.39
C ALA A 133 -8.25 3.68 5.20
N ASP A 134 -9.39 3.45 4.56
CA ASP A 134 -10.57 2.87 5.22
C ASP A 134 -10.32 1.44 5.71
N ILE A 135 -9.61 0.60 4.93
CA ILE A 135 -9.24 -0.77 5.36
C ILE A 135 -8.25 -0.74 6.53
N ILE A 136 -7.27 0.19 6.52
CA ILE A 136 -6.34 0.40 7.64
C ILE A 136 -7.11 0.75 8.93
N CYS A 137 -8.16 1.57 8.81
CA CYS A 137 -8.98 2.00 9.94
C CYS A 137 -10.02 0.97 10.39
N ALA A 138 -10.34 -0.01 9.55
CA ALA A 138 -11.33 -1.03 9.86
C ALA A 138 -10.81 -2.07 10.85
N ALA A 139 -11.73 -2.77 11.51
CA ALA A 139 -11.39 -3.98 12.25
C ALA A 139 -10.81 -5.03 11.29
N PRO A 140 -9.66 -5.66 11.59
CA PRO A 140 -9.07 -6.68 10.73
C PRO A 140 -10.05 -7.84 10.50
N LEU A 141 -10.18 -8.25 9.23
CA LEU A 141 -10.95 -9.44 8.89
C LEU A 141 -10.23 -10.71 9.33
N PRO A 142 -10.96 -11.81 9.62
CA PRO A 142 -10.35 -13.10 9.91
C PRO A 142 -9.33 -13.48 8.86
N GLY A 143 -8.07 -13.52 9.29
CA GLY A 143 -6.97 -13.95 8.45
C GLY A 143 -6.30 -12.90 7.57
N GLN A 144 -6.71 -11.65 7.71
CA GLN A 144 -5.98 -10.49 7.23
C GLN A 144 -4.63 -10.36 7.96
N ALA A 145 -3.58 -10.04 7.22
CA ALA A 145 -2.26 -9.69 7.76
C ALA A 145 -2.23 -8.23 8.25
N GLY A 146 -1.19 -7.86 9.01
CA GLY A 146 -1.00 -6.48 9.47
C GLY A 146 -0.90 -5.48 8.31
N MET A 147 -1.51 -4.31 8.49
CA MET A 147 -1.61 -3.26 7.48
C MET A 147 -0.48 -2.21 7.52
N SER A 148 0.54 -2.40 8.36
CA SER A 148 1.73 -1.54 8.40
C SER A 148 2.38 -1.35 7.03
N PRO A 149 2.50 -2.37 6.15
CA PRO A 149 3.04 -2.18 4.79
C PRO A 149 2.22 -1.24 3.90
N ALA A 150 0.91 -1.12 4.13
CA ALA A 150 0.07 -0.19 3.39
C ALA A 150 0.27 1.25 3.89
N LEU A 151 0.34 1.44 5.21
CA LEU A 151 0.67 2.73 5.81
C LEU A 151 2.07 3.20 5.38
N ASP A 152 3.05 2.29 5.46
CA ASP A 152 4.43 2.48 5.01
C ASP A 152 4.50 2.99 3.57
N ALA A 153 3.82 2.29 2.67
CA ALA A 153 3.77 2.66 1.26
C ALA A 153 3.17 4.05 1.05
N LEU A 154 2.14 4.42 1.82
CA LEU A 154 1.49 5.72 1.75
C LEU A 154 2.40 6.86 2.25
N MET A 155 3.03 6.69 3.41
CA MET A 155 4.01 7.66 3.96
C MET A 155 5.17 7.87 2.98
N SER A 156 5.60 6.80 2.32
CA SER A 156 6.71 6.82 1.37
C SER A 156 6.37 7.44 0.01
N LEU A 157 5.10 7.79 -0.28
CA LEU A 157 4.74 8.44 -1.54
C LEU A 157 5.30 9.87 -1.64
N GLY A 158 5.49 10.55 -0.52
CA GLY A 158 6.08 11.90 -0.49
C GLY A 158 5.27 12.99 -1.20
N ASP A 159 4.01 12.72 -1.54
CA ASP A 159 3.12 13.66 -2.21
C ASP A 159 2.14 14.27 -1.22
N LEU A 160 2.30 15.56 -0.95
CA LEU A 160 1.53 16.29 0.06
C LEU A 160 0.02 16.32 -0.20
N ARG A 161 -0.43 16.03 -1.44
CA ARG A 161 -1.87 15.89 -1.73
C ARG A 161 -2.51 14.71 -0.98
N PHE A 162 -1.70 13.79 -0.45
CA PHE A 162 -2.18 12.63 0.30
C PHE A 162 -2.24 12.84 1.82
N ALA A 163 -1.77 13.99 2.32
CA ALA A 163 -1.82 14.33 3.74
C ALA A 163 -3.22 14.19 4.37
N PRO A 164 -4.34 14.56 3.70
CA PRO A 164 -5.68 14.38 4.27
C PRO A 164 -6.04 12.92 4.59
N TYR A 165 -5.52 11.94 3.83
CA TYR A 165 -5.79 10.52 4.09
C TYR A 165 -5.01 10.00 5.29
N LEU A 166 -3.73 10.41 5.43
CA LEU A 166 -2.93 10.13 6.62
C LEU A 166 -3.56 10.75 7.87
N ALA A 167 -3.97 12.03 7.79
CA ALA A 167 -4.69 12.70 8.88
C ALA A 167 -6.01 11.99 9.24
N SER A 168 -6.73 11.45 8.25
CA SER A 168 -7.92 10.63 8.52
C SER A 168 -7.59 9.34 9.26
N ILE A 169 -6.43 8.72 9.01
CA ILE A 169 -6.01 7.49 9.71
C ILE A 169 -5.75 7.79 11.18
N SER A 170 -4.97 8.83 11.49
CA SER A 170 -4.65 9.20 12.88
C SER A 170 -5.87 9.65 13.69
N LYS A 171 -6.89 10.21 13.04
CA LYS A 171 -8.15 10.60 13.70
C LYS A 171 -9.11 9.44 13.98
N LYS A 172 -9.07 8.39 13.16
CA LYS A 172 -10.00 7.25 13.24
C LYS A 172 -9.47 6.14 14.15
N LEU A 173 -8.16 5.97 14.25
CA LEU A 173 -7.54 4.90 15.02
C LEU A 173 -7.26 5.31 16.47
N SER A 174 -7.28 4.31 17.37
CA SER A 174 -6.79 4.50 18.74
C SER A 174 -5.25 4.63 18.76
N PRO A 175 -4.68 5.24 19.82
CA PRO A 175 -3.23 5.34 20.00
C PRO A 175 -2.54 3.97 19.91
N ASP A 176 -3.08 2.93 20.57
CA ASP A 176 -2.49 1.58 20.54
C ASP A 176 -2.42 0.99 19.13
N ARG A 177 -3.48 1.18 18.33
CA ARG A 177 -3.52 0.70 16.93
C ARG A 177 -2.59 1.50 16.04
N LEU A 178 -2.45 2.80 16.27
CA LEU A 178 -1.46 3.63 15.57
C LEU A 178 -0.05 3.20 15.92
N ALA A 179 0.25 2.93 17.19
CA ALA A 179 1.54 2.43 17.63
C ALA A 179 1.90 1.11 16.94
N GLU A 180 1.00 0.13 16.95
CA GLU A 180 1.18 -1.16 16.28
C GLU A 180 1.48 -1.00 14.77
N LEU A 181 0.75 -0.11 14.09
CA LEU A 181 1.01 0.17 12.69
C LEU A 181 2.39 0.79 12.47
N LEU A 182 2.72 1.83 13.26
CA LEU A 182 3.98 2.58 13.17
C LEU A 182 5.21 1.70 13.44
N GLU A 183 5.11 0.76 14.39
CA GLU A 183 6.17 -0.22 14.69
C GLU A 183 6.55 -1.09 13.50
N GLY A 184 5.59 -1.41 12.64
CA GLY A 184 5.80 -2.19 11.42
C GLY A 184 6.18 -1.37 10.20
N THR A 185 6.51 -0.08 10.34
CA THR A 185 6.87 0.78 9.20
C THR A 185 8.37 0.89 8.96
N GLU A 186 8.73 0.80 7.69
CA GLU A 186 10.06 1.00 7.11
C GLU A 186 10.08 2.19 6.14
N ALA A 187 9.24 3.20 6.40
CA ALA A 187 9.00 4.28 5.46
C ALA A 187 10.29 5.09 5.25
N ILE A 188 10.52 5.50 4.01
CA ILE A 188 11.62 6.41 3.67
C ILE A 188 11.29 7.83 4.15
N PRO A 189 12.30 8.69 4.40
CA PRO A 189 12.07 10.06 4.77
C PRO A 189 11.40 10.82 3.62
N THR A 190 10.20 11.32 3.86
CA THR A 190 9.48 12.22 2.96
C THR A 190 8.91 13.40 3.75
N GLU A 191 8.70 14.54 3.10
CA GLU A 191 8.07 15.68 3.77
C GLU A 191 6.65 15.32 4.27
N LEU A 192 5.91 14.56 3.48
CA LEU A 192 4.60 14.00 3.84
C LEU A 192 4.65 13.19 5.14
N GLY A 193 5.53 12.19 5.19
CA GLY A 193 5.64 11.26 6.31
C GLY A 193 6.15 11.93 7.58
N CYS A 194 7.19 12.77 7.47
CA CYS A 194 7.77 13.46 8.62
C CYS A 194 6.77 14.45 9.23
N ASN A 195 6.06 15.23 8.41
CA ASN A 195 5.07 16.18 8.91
C ASN A 195 3.91 15.45 9.59
N TRP A 196 3.37 14.40 8.96
CA TRP A 196 2.26 13.64 9.54
C TRP A 196 2.65 13.00 10.88
N LEU A 197 3.84 12.40 10.99
CA LEU A 197 4.33 11.81 12.24
C LEU A 197 4.36 12.83 13.39
N LEU A 198 4.79 14.06 13.12
CA LEU A 198 4.80 15.13 14.11
C LEU A 198 3.39 15.65 14.41
N ASP A 199 2.49 15.69 13.41
CA ASP A 199 1.09 16.10 13.58
C ASP A 199 0.30 15.11 14.45
N ILE A 200 0.63 13.81 14.42
CA ILE A 200 -0.01 12.80 15.29
C ILE A 200 0.10 13.20 16.77
N LEU A 201 1.22 13.81 17.17
CA LEU A 201 1.49 14.18 18.57
C LEU A 201 0.64 15.35 19.07
N ASP A 202 -0.11 16.03 18.19
CA ASP A 202 -1.07 17.07 18.57
C ASP A 202 -2.30 16.46 19.22
N GLU A 203 -2.69 15.25 18.77
CA GLU A 203 -3.87 14.53 19.24
C GLU A 203 -3.49 13.38 20.18
N HIS A 204 -2.30 12.77 19.99
CA HIS A 204 -1.85 11.56 20.69
C HIS A 204 -0.42 11.73 21.23
N ALA A 205 -0.25 12.61 22.23
CA ALA A 205 1.06 12.93 22.81
C ALA A 205 1.75 11.70 23.43
N GLU A 206 1.00 10.70 23.88
CA GLU A 206 1.50 9.42 24.38
C GLU A 206 2.31 8.63 23.35
N LEU A 207 2.15 8.92 22.06
CA LEU A 207 2.91 8.28 20.98
C LEU A 207 4.30 8.89 20.76
N SER A 208 4.74 9.87 21.57
CA SER A 208 6.04 10.56 21.44
C SER A 208 7.19 9.60 21.16
N SER A 209 7.38 8.58 21.99
CA SER A 209 8.52 7.67 21.86
C SER A 209 8.42 6.79 20.61
N THR A 210 7.22 6.35 20.25
CA THR A 210 6.99 5.58 19.00
C THR A 210 7.28 6.43 17.77
N VAL A 211 6.77 7.67 17.74
CA VAL A 211 7.04 8.63 16.65
C VAL A 211 8.52 8.94 16.57
N ALA A 212 9.18 9.21 17.70
CA ALA A 212 10.62 9.49 17.74
C ALA A 212 11.45 8.32 17.19
N ARG A 213 11.12 7.08 17.56
CA ARG A 213 11.78 5.88 17.02
C ARG A 213 11.60 5.75 15.50
N VAL A 214 10.41 6.00 14.98
CA VAL A 214 10.16 5.96 13.52
C VAL A 214 10.97 7.05 12.82
N LEU A 215 10.91 8.29 13.33
CA LEU A 215 11.68 9.40 12.77
C LEU A 215 13.19 9.12 12.81
N ALA A 216 13.73 8.60 13.92
CA ALA A 216 15.14 8.30 14.04
C ALA A 216 15.62 7.18 13.08
N ALA A 217 14.72 6.28 12.67
CA ALA A 217 15.06 5.21 11.73
C ALA A 217 15.03 5.64 10.25
N MET A 218 14.30 6.69 9.91
CA MET A 218 14.10 7.12 8.51
C MET A 218 15.40 7.48 7.77
N PRO A 219 16.34 8.29 8.33
CA PRO A 219 17.57 8.68 7.66
C PRO A 219 18.41 7.53 7.09
N GLY A 220 18.41 6.38 7.75
CA GLY A 220 19.17 5.21 7.29
C GLY A 220 18.61 4.54 6.03
N ARG A 221 17.40 4.92 5.59
CA ARG A 221 16.64 4.24 4.53
C ARG A 221 16.74 4.94 3.17
N ALA A 222 17.06 6.23 3.15
CA ALA A 222 17.27 7.01 1.93
C ALA A 222 18.28 8.15 2.17
N GLY A 223 18.97 8.59 1.12
CA GLY A 223 19.99 9.64 1.22
C GLY A 223 19.47 11.07 1.29
N GLU A 224 18.18 11.28 1.03
CA GLU A 224 17.53 12.59 0.95
C GLU A 224 16.07 12.51 1.39
N VAL A 225 15.51 13.64 1.80
CA VAL A 225 14.08 13.80 2.08
C VAL A 225 13.39 14.30 0.84
N LEU A 226 12.35 13.57 0.42
CA LEU A 226 11.63 13.85 -0.81
C LEU A 226 10.31 14.60 -0.56
N ASP A 227 10.07 15.64 -1.36
CA ASP A 227 8.75 16.23 -1.61
C ASP A 227 8.49 16.20 -3.11
N VAL A 228 7.44 15.49 -3.51
CA VAL A 228 7.21 15.12 -4.91
C VAL A 228 5.74 15.26 -5.29
N VAL A 229 5.49 15.36 -6.59
CA VAL A 229 4.17 15.10 -7.17
C VAL A 229 4.23 13.80 -7.95
N ILE A 230 3.45 12.81 -7.51
CA ILE A 230 3.33 11.54 -8.20
C ILE A 230 2.24 11.65 -9.28
N PRO A 231 2.48 11.15 -10.50
CA PRO A 231 1.43 11.00 -11.50
C PRO A 231 0.42 9.94 -11.05
N VAL A 232 -0.68 10.38 -10.44
CA VAL A 232 -1.79 9.54 -10.02
C VAL A 232 -3.09 9.99 -10.71
N PRO A 233 -3.78 9.10 -11.44
CA PRO A 233 -3.40 7.70 -11.68
C PRO A 233 -2.28 7.57 -12.72
N SER A 234 -1.37 6.62 -12.48
CA SER A 234 -0.13 6.43 -13.25
C SER A 234 -0.34 6.10 -14.73
N TRP A 235 -1.51 5.57 -15.09
CA TRP A 235 -1.85 5.20 -16.47
C TRP A 235 -2.33 6.37 -17.34
N GLN A 236 -2.61 7.54 -16.76
CA GLN A 236 -2.98 8.75 -17.52
C GLN A 236 -1.79 9.46 -18.16
N PHE A 237 -0.57 9.15 -17.70
CA PHE A 237 0.64 9.86 -18.08
C PHE A 237 1.52 8.98 -18.96
N THR A 238 1.92 9.49 -20.13
CA THR A 238 2.66 8.70 -21.13
C THR A 238 4.17 8.60 -20.85
N ASN A 239 4.66 9.29 -19.81
CA ASN A 239 6.01 9.25 -19.26
C ASN A 239 5.93 9.60 -17.77
N SER A 240 5.35 8.70 -16.97
CA SER A 240 4.97 8.87 -15.55
C SER A 240 6.17 9.03 -14.61
N ALA A 241 7.05 9.98 -14.89
CA ALA A 241 8.11 10.37 -13.98
C ALA A 241 7.51 11.09 -12.78
N VAL A 242 7.95 10.69 -11.60
CA VAL A 242 7.70 11.44 -10.36
C VAL A 242 8.33 12.82 -10.54
N GLN A 243 7.58 13.88 -10.27
CA GLN A 243 8.08 15.24 -10.35
C GLN A 243 8.66 15.63 -8.98
N PRO A 244 9.99 15.82 -8.85
CA PRO A 244 10.53 16.39 -7.62
C PRO A 244 10.09 17.85 -7.52
N LEU A 245 9.50 18.22 -6.39
CA LEU A 245 9.27 19.61 -6.03
C LEU A 245 10.48 20.14 -5.27
N HIS A 246 10.85 19.40 -4.23
CA HIS A 246 12.02 19.70 -3.40
C HIS A 246 12.73 18.41 -3.02
N SER A 247 14.03 18.53 -2.81
CA SER A 247 14.83 17.52 -2.13
C SER A 247 15.72 18.23 -1.13
N TRP A 248 15.86 17.65 0.05
CA TRP A 248 16.76 18.11 1.09
C TRP A 248 17.70 16.99 1.48
N SER A 249 18.96 17.33 1.75
CA SER A 249 19.82 16.40 2.47
C SER A 249 19.22 16.10 3.85
N ILE A 250 19.54 14.93 4.41
CA ILE A 250 19.08 14.57 5.77
C ILE A 250 19.43 15.66 6.80
N PRO A 251 20.67 16.20 6.86
CA PRO A 251 21.03 17.25 7.82
C PRO A 251 20.23 18.55 7.63
N GLU A 252 20.02 18.94 6.38
CA GLU A 252 19.25 20.15 6.05
C GLU A 252 17.80 20.03 6.51
N TYR A 253 17.17 18.87 6.27
CA TYR A 253 15.79 18.65 6.71
C TYR A 253 15.68 18.49 8.23
N GLY A 254 16.69 17.89 8.88
CA GLY A 254 16.80 17.84 10.34
C GLY A 254 16.75 19.24 10.97
N LEU A 255 17.45 20.22 10.38
CA LEU A 255 17.38 21.62 10.82
C LEU A 255 15.98 22.23 10.64
N ARG A 256 15.27 21.91 9.56
CA ARG A 256 13.89 22.39 9.32
C ARG A 256 12.90 21.84 10.36
N MET A 257 13.10 20.60 10.80
CA MET A 257 12.24 19.98 11.82
C MET A 257 12.56 20.43 13.24
N LYS A 258 13.73 21.02 13.49
CA LYS A 258 14.27 21.31 14.83
C LYS A 258 13.26 21.95 15.78
N ASP A 259 12.57 23.01 15.35
CA ASP A 259 11.63 23.73 16.22
C ASP A 259 10.39 22.89 16.54
N ARG A 260 9.89 22.13 15.55
CA ARG A 260 8.78 21.20 15.76
C ARG A 260 9.16 20.06 16.70
N LEU A 261 10.36 19.48 16.53
CA LEU A 261 10.89 18.45 17.43
C LEU A 261 11.02 18.98 18.85
N ALA A 262 11.49 20.21 19.03
CA ALA A 262 11.60 20.85 20.34
C ALA A 262 10.25 21.11 21.02
N GLN A 263 9.19 21.34 20.24
CA GLN A 263 7.83 21.54 20.76
C GLN A 263 7.10 20.24 21.07
N LYS A 264 7.38 19.16 20.34
CA LYS A 264 6.56 17.94 20.34
C LYS A 264 7.18 16.75 21.07
N LEU A 265 8.51 16.66 21.16
CA LEU A 265 9.19 15.51 21.74
C LEU A 265 9.80 15.82 23.11
N ALA A 266 9.83 14.80 23.96
CA ALA A 266 10.60 14.83 25.20
C ALA A 266 12.11 15.01 24.90
N PRO A 267 12.91 15.57 25.83
CA PRO A 267 14.32 15.86 25.59
C PRO A 267 15.15 14.66 25.11
N GLU A 268 14.94 13.47 25.67
CA GLU A 268 15.66 12.23 25.35
C GLU A 268 15.31 11.71 23.94
N ASP A 269 14.02 11.64 23.63
CA ASP A 269 13.50 11.28 22.30
C ASP A 269 14.01 12.26 21.23
N ARG A 270 13.98 13.56 21.55
CA ARG A 270 14.45 14.63 20.67
C ARG A 270 15.94 14.52 20.37
N GLU A 271 16.77 14.22 21.36
CA GLU A 271 18.21 14.04 21.18
C GLU A 271 18.49 12.88 20.23
N THR A 272 17.79 11.75 20.41
CA THR A 272 17.89 10.57 19.55
C THR A 272 17.54 10.90 18.10
N VAL A 273 16.42 11.60 17.87
CA VAL A 273 16.04 12.03 16.52
C VAL A 273 17.06 13.04 15.98
N THR A 274 17.47 14.04 16.76
CA THR A 274 18.41 15.06 16.29
C THR A 274 19.75 14.45 15.85
N GLN A 275 20.25 13.43 16.57
CA GLN A 275 21.47 12.71 16.22
C GLN A 275 21.33 11.88 14.94
N ALA A 276 20.18 11.24 14.72
CA ALA A 276 19.94 10.48 13.49
C ALA A 276 19.84 11.38 12.25
N TRP A 277 19.46 12.64 12.44
CA TRP A 277 19.22 13.61 11.38
C TRP A 277 20.32 14.68 11.24
N SER A 278 21.50 14.48 11.87
CA SER A 278 22.64 15.41 11.83
C SER A 278 23.71 15.02 10.82
#